data_AF-A0A973FKH8-F1
#
_entry.id   AF-A0A973FKH8-F1
#
_cell.length_a   1.000
_cell.length_b   1.000
_cell.length_c   1.000
_cell.angle_alpha   90.00
_cell.angle_beta   90.00
_cell.angle_gamma   90.00
#
_symmetry.space_group_name_H-M   'P 1'
#
loop_
_entity.id
_entity.type
_entity.pdbx_description
1 polymer ?
#
loop_
_entity_poly.entity_id
_entity_poly.type
_entity_poly.pdbx_seq_one_letter_code
_entity_poly.pdbx_strand_id
1 'polypeptide(L)'
;MITVYDVFNVAPLGYGVVDTTAGSALVTGYFTGLELKNLLEFLLVDNPAHPGEYFPRTSGMRFRYDPSRPKFDVVTAIELGDFDRGYRTIDITGKDERLYSLTCPLYLGQIIVAIPKYTKGKLALVPKNKEGQPLASKVEALDAPRENSGYLLPPPGRVDRNSVATGAGKDASREIKEWQAMMDHLRSLPVKNKGELPVIPVDERAAEIRAIKAG
;
A
#
# COMPACT_ATOMS: atom_id res chain seq x y z
N MET A 1 5.77 9.38 -23.26
CA MET A 1 6.90 9.68 -22.34
C MET A 1 6.28 10.02 -21.00
N ILE A 2 6.73 9.41 -19.91
CA ILE A 2 6.27 9.71 -18.54
C ILE A 2 7.37 10.52 -17.86
N THR A 3 7.01 11.65 -17.28
CA THR A 3 7.90 12.55 -16.56
C THR A 3 7.75 12.39 -15.04
N VAL A 4 8.70 12.95 -14.28
CA VAL A 4 8.60 13.02 -12.81
C VAL A 4 7.32 13.74 -12.38
N TYR A 5 6.92 14.78 -13.11
CA TYR A 5 5.70 15.54 -12.85
C TYR A 5 4.44 14.67 -13.01
N ASP A 6 4.40 13.82 -14.04
CA ASP A 6 3.29 12.88 -14.24
C ASP A 6 3.13 11.92 -13.07
N VAL A 7 4.23 11.38 -12.54
CA VAL A 7 4.22 10.46 -11.39
C VAL A 7 3.82 11.18 -10.11
N PHE A 8 4.35 12.38 -9.89
CA PHE A 8 4.00 13.19 -8.72
C PHE A 8 2.50 13.57 -8.72
N ASN A 9 1.92 13.89 -9.87
CA ASN A 9 0.49 14.21 -9.99
C ASN A 9 -0.44 13.03 -9.66
N VAL A 10 0.04 11.79 -9.71
CA VAL A 10 -0.76 10.61 -9.35
C VAL A 10 -0.82 10.38 -7.84
N ALA A 11 0.28 10.67 -7.13
CA ALA A 11 0.38 10.50 -5.67
C ALA A 11 0.91 11.75 -4.94
N PRO A 12 0.28 12.94 -5.12
CA PRO A 12 0.76 14.18 -4.50
C PRO A 12 0.26 14.31 -3.05
N LEU A 13 -0.77 13.55 -2.68
CA LEU A 13 -1.52 13.72 -1.44
C LEU A 13 -0.82 13.08 -0.24
N GLY A 14 -0.98 13.77 0.90
CA GLY A 14 -0.45 13.35 2.17
C GLY A 14 0.96 13.88 2.43
N TYR A 15 1.49 13.44 3.57
CA TYR A 15 2.79 13.81 4.09
C TYR A 15 3.41 12.60 4.78
N GLY A 16 4.68 12.71 5.14
CA GLY A 16 5.44 11.69 5.83
C GLY A 16 5.13 11.56 7.30
N VAL A 17 5.75 10.57 7.93
CA VAL A 17 5.84 10.50 9.39
C VAL A 17 6.94 11.42 9.90
N VAL A 18 8.06 11.51 9.16
CA VAL A 18 9.25 12.29 9.55
C VAL A 18 9.56 13.45 8.60
N ASP A 19 8.97 13.45 7.41
CA ASP A 19 9.18 14.48 6.39
C ASP A 19 7.84 15.10 5.96
N THR A 20 7.76 16.43 6.00
CA THR A 20 6.57 17.20 5.61
C THR A 20 6.45 17.41 4.10
N THR A 21 7.39 16.93 3.29
CA THR A 21 7.26 16.96 1.83
C THR A 21 6.03 16.19 1.36
N ALA A 22 5.46 16.67 0.26
CA ALA A 22 4.23 16.15 -0.32
C ALA A 22 4.39 14.69 -0.76
N GLY A 23 3.29 13.94 -0.59
CA GLY A 23 3.23 12.52 -0.83
C GLY A 23 3.26 11.73 0.48
N SER A 24 2.37 10.76 0.58
CA SER A 24 2.32 9.84 1.72
C SER A 24 3.56 8.94 1.76
N ALA A 25 4.10 8.73 2.96
CA ALA A 25 5.09 7.69 3.18
C ALA A 25 4.47 6.30 3.00
N LEU A 26 5.24 5.33 2.54
CA LEU A 26 4.86 3.93 2.58
C LEU A 26 5.04 3.37 3.99
N VAL A 27 4.02 2.65 4.44
CA VAL A 27 4.01 1.94 5.72
C VAL A 27 3.65 0.48 5.50
N THR A 28 4.26 -0.39 6.29
CA THR A 28 4.04 -1.83 6.27
C THR A 28 3.46 -2.30 7.59
N GLY A 29 2.36 -3.05 7.51
CA GLY A 29 1.76 -3.75 8.64
C GLY A 29 1.56 -5.23 8.31
N TYR A 30 1.43 -6.05 9.36
CA TYR A 30 1.21 -7.48 9.24
C TYR A 30 -0.20 -7.84 9.73
N PHE A 31 -0.88 -8.69 8.96
CA PHE A 31 -2.28 -9.03 9.15
C PHE A 31 -2.50 -10.52 8.95
N THR A 32 -3.44 -11.12 9.70
CA THR A 32 -3.93 -12.47 9.39
C THR A 32 -4.84 -12.45 8.16
N GLY A 33 -5.13 -13.62 7.59
CA GLY A 33 -6.05 -13.69 6.45
C GLY A 33 -7.47 -13.20 6.75
N LEU A 34 -7.97 -13.40 7.99
CA LEU A 34 -9.24 -12.84 8.43
C LEU A 34 -9.20 -11.30 8.52
N GLU A 35 -8.09 -10.73 8.97
CA GLU A 35 -7.95 -9.27 9.02
C GLU A 35 -7.84 -8.65 7.63
N LEU A 36 -7.17 -9.32 6.69
CA LEU A 36 -7.17 -8.93 5.27
C LEU A 36 -8.58 -8.99 4.67
N LYS A 37 -9.38 -10.01 5.01
CA LYS A 37 -10.80 -10.07 4.65
C LYS A 37 -11.52 -8.85 5.21
N ASN A 38 -11.42 -8.59 6.50
CA ASN A 38 -12.10 -7.47 7.15
C ASN A 38 -11.71 -6.11 6.56
N LEU A 39 -10.45 -5.93 6.17
CA LEU A 39 -10.01 -4.74 5.45
C LEU A 39 -10.72 -4.60 4.10
N LEU A 40 -10.77 -5.66 3.30
CA LEU A 40 -11.47 -5.64 2.00
C LEU A 40 -12.97 -5.44 2.15
N GLU A 41 -13.60 -6.05 3.15
CA GLU A 41 -15.03 -5.86 3.47
C GLU A 41 -15.38 -4.40 3.73
N PHE A 42 -14.48 -3.65 4.39
CA PHE A 42 -14.66 -2.23 4.61
C PHE A 42 -14.52 -1.43 3.32
N LEU A 43 -13.46 -1.69 2.54
CA LEU A 43 -13.16 -0.96 1.30
C LEU A 43 -14.18 -1.20 0.18
N LEU A 44 -14.86 -2.35 0.20
CA LEU A 44 -15.92 -2.69 -0.75
C LEU A 44 -17.28 -2.10 -0.36
N VAL A 45 -17.40 -1.42 0.79
CA VAL A 45 -18.62 -0.66 1.09
C VAL A 45 -18.71 0.52 0.15
N ASP A 46 -19.63 0.42 -0.80
CA ASP A 46 -19.87 1.50 -1.74
C ASP A 46 -20.45 2.74 -1.03
N ASN A 47 -19.99 3.92 -1.47
CA ASN A 47 -20.50 5.20 -1.01
C ASN A 47 -21.16 5.91 -2.20
N PRO A 48 -22.51 6.02 -2.24
CA PRO A 48 -23.20 6.66 -3.35
C PRO A 48 -22.77 8.11 -3.64
N ALA A 49 -22.24 8.83 -2.63
CA ALA A 49 -21.74 10.18 -2.80
C ALA A 49 -20.34 10.23 -3.43
N HIS A 50 -19.54 9.17 -3.24
CA HIS A 50 -18.20 9.02 -3.80
C HIS A 50 -18.00 7.59 -4.35
N PRO A 51 -18.68 7.22 -5.45
CA PRO A 51 -18.68 5.85 -5.95
C PRO A 51 -17.26 5.39 -6.31
N GLY A 52 -16.86 4.24 -5.79
CA GLY A 52 -15.57 3.62 -6.09
C GLY A 52 -14.33 4.30 -5.50
N GLU A 53 -14.46 5.38 -4.73
CA GLU A 53 -13.33 6.11 -4.14
C GLU A 53 -12.43 5.18 -3.29
N TYR A 54 -13.03 4.29 -2.51
CA TYR A 54 -12.32 3.35 -1.65
C TYR A 54 -12.07 1.98 -2.29
N PHE A 55 -12.45 1.79 -3.56
CA PHE A 55 -12.33 0.49 -4.19
C PHE A 55 -10.85 0.07 -4.29
N PRO A 56 -10.46 -1.09 -3.71
CA PRO A 56 -9.06 -1.40 -3.51
C PRO A 56 -8.35 -1.74 -4.83
N ARG A 57 -7.20 -1.08 -5.06
CA ARG A 57 -6.26 -1.44 -6.13
C ARG A 57 -5.11 -2.23 -5.50
N THR A 58 -4.95 -3.48 -5.91
CA THR A 58 -4.05 -4.43 -5.24
C THR A 58 -2.91 -4.88 -6.15
N SER A 59 -1.78 -5.22 -5.53
CA SER A 59 -0.63 -5.88 -6.15
C SER A 59 -0.19 -7.01 -5.21
N GLY A 60 0.30 -8.12 -5.76
CA GLY A 60 0.61 -9.32 -4.97
C GLY A 60 -0.61 -10.08 -4.44
N MET A 61 -1.83 -9.62 -4.78
CA MET A 61 -3.10 -10.16 -4.29
C MET A 61 -4.19 -10.03 -5.33
N ARG A 62 -5.01 -11.08 -5.48
CA ARG A 62 -6.34 -11.03 -6.09
C ARG A 62 -7.39 -11.45 -5.06
N PHE A 63 -8.60 -10.94 -5.19
CA PHE A 63 -9.71 -11.29 -4.31
C PHE A 63 -11.00 -11.49 -5.11
N ARG A 64 -11.88 -12.33 -4.58
CA ARG A 64 -13.23 -12.55 -5.10
C ARG A 64 -14.25 -11.94 -4.15
N TYR A 65 -15.25 -11.30 -4.71
CA TYR A 65 -16.32 -10.69 -3.92
C TYR A 65 -17.68 -10.84 -4.60
N ASP A 66 -18.72 -11.03 -3.80
CA ASP A 66 -20.11 -11.20 -4.23
C ASP A 66 -20.99 -10.15 -3.55
N PRO A 67 -21.42 -9.10 -4.27
CA PRO A 67 -22.21 -8.02 -3.70
C PRO A 67 -23.66 -8.41 -3.40
N SER A 68 -24.12 -9.61 -3.78
CA SER A 68 -25.43 -10.13 -3.38
C SER A 68 -25.45 -10.59 -1.91
N ARG A 69 -24.27 -10.78 -1.31
CA ARG A 69 -24.11 -11.20 0.09
C ARG A 69 -24.38 -10.03 1.04
N PRO A 70 -24.71 -10.31 2.32
CA PRO A 70 -24.86 -9.28 3.34
C PRO A 70 -23.59 -8.41 3.48
N LYS A 71 -23.81 -7.14 3.84
CA LYS A 71 -22.71 -6.20 4.13
C LYS A 71 -21.76 -6.80 5.18
N PHE A 72 -20.45 -6.65 4.92
CA PHE A 72 -19.35 -7.24 5.71
C PHE A 72 -19.19 -8.75 5.60
N ASP A 73 -19.79 -9.36 4.59
CA ASP A 73 -19.52 -10.75 4.21
C ASP A 73 -19.52 -10.90 2.67
N VAL A 74 -19.05 -9.89 1.93
CA VAL A 74 -19.01 -9.95 0.46
C VAL A 74 -17.76 -10.63 -0.07
N VAL A 75 -16.64 -10.63 0.67
CA VAL A 75 -15.36 -11.20 0.23
C VAL A 75 -15.40 -12.71 0.42
N THR A 76 -15.29 -13.45 -0.69
CA THR A 76 -15.43 -14.90 -0.72
C THR A 76 -14.10 -15.64 -0.81
N ALA A 77 -13.06 -15.02 -1.36
CA ALA A 77 -11.72 -15.59 -1.41
C ALA A 77 -10.65 -14.50 -1.53
N ILE A 78 -9.48 -14.78 -0.98
CA ILE A 78 -8.25 -13.99 -1.19
C ILE A 78 -7.16 -14.95 -1.65
N GLU A 79 -6.41 -14.54 -2.66
CA GLU A 79 -5.31 -15.31 -3.22
C GLU A 79 -4.09 -14.40 -3.37
N LEU A 80 -2.93 -14.88 -2.95
CA LEU A 80 -1.67 -14.14 -2.99
C LEU A 80 -0.75 -14.68 -4.08
N GLY A 81 -0.03 -13.80 -4.76
CA GLY A 81 0.84 -14.16 -5.86
C GLY A 81 0.85 -13.11 -6.96
N ASP A 82 1.27 -13.53 -8.14
CA ASP A 82 1.36 -12.69 -9.33
C ASP A 82 1.07 -13.53 -10.58
N PHE A 83 0.88 -12.84 -11.71
CA PHE A 83 0.59 -13.45 -13.00
C PHE A 83 1.63 -14.50 -13.42
N ASP A 84 2.91 -14.27 -13.15
CA ASP A 84 4.01 -15.10 -13.64
C ASP A 84 4.20 -16.37 -12.80
N ARG A 85 4.06 -16.27 -11.48
CA ARG A 85 4.27 -17.37 -10.52
C ARG A 85 2.98 -18.06 -10.10
N GLY A 86 1.84 -17.52 -10.51
CA GLY A 86 0.53 -17.97 -10.11
C GLY A 86 0.11 -17.49 -8.72
N TYR A 87 -1.15 -17.78 -8.40
CA TYR A 87 -1.80 -17.36 -7.16
C TYR A 87 -2.11 -18.57 -6.28
N ARG A 88 -2.00 -18.37 -4.97
CA ARG A 88 -2.40 -19.35 -3.96
C ARG A 88 -3.47 -18.77 -3.05
N THR A 89 -4.54 -19.52 -2.82
CA THR A 89 -5.57 -19.16 -1.84
C THR A 89 -5.01 -19.16 -0.43
N ILE A 90 -5.41 -18.18 0.38
CA ILE A 90 -5.09 -18.10 1.81
C ILE A 90 -6.34 -18.40 2.65
N ASP A 91 -6.14 -18.86 3.90
CA ASP A 91 -7.25 -18.99 4.84
C ASP A 91 -7.73 -17.60 5.27
N ILE A 92 -9.02 -17.34 5.09
CA ILE A 92 -9.68 -16.09 5.52
C ILE A 92 -10.74 -16.34 6.60
N THR A 93 -10.80 -17.57 7.14
CA THR A 93 -11.80 -17.96 8.13
C THR A 93 -11.40 -17.58 9.56
N GLY A 94 -10.12 -17.26 9.78
CA GLY A 94 -9.57 -16.95 11.10
C GLY A 94 -9.09 -18.18 11.87
N LYS A 95 -8.95 -19.33 11.19
CA LYS A 95 -8.37 -20.54 11.77
C LYS A 95 -6.85 -20.55 11.66
N ASP A 96 -6.31 -19.87 10.65
CA ASP A 96 -4.88 -19.63 10.49
C ASP A 96 -4.48 -18.26 11.05
N GLU A 97 -3.45 -18.24 11.90
CA GLU A 97 -2.84 -17.04 12.48
C GLU A 97 -1.64 -16.54 11.66
N ARG A 98 -1.36 -17.16 10.51
CA ARG A 98 -0.29 -16.74 9.63
C ARG A 98 -0.41 -15.26 9.26
N LEU A 99 0.71 -14.57 9.44
CA LEU A 99 0.83 -13.14 9.12
C LEU A 99 1.26 -12.93 7.67
N TYR A 100 0.63 -11.95 7.04
CA TYR A 100 0.91 -11.46 5.71
C TYR A 100 1.23 -9.97 5.77
N SER A 101 2.31 -9.57 5.12
CA SER A 101 2.69 -8.15 5.01
C SER A 101 1.80 -7.42 4.02
N LEU A 102 1.28 -6.27 4.43
CA LEU A 102 0.60 -5.30 3.59
C LEU A 102 1.35 -3.98 3.66
N THR A 103 1.80 -3.49 2.50
CA THR A 103 2.41 -2.17 2.37
C THR A 103 1.44 -1.24 1.66
N CYS A 104 1.24 -0.05 2.20
CA CYS A 104 0.33 0.95 1.64
C CYS A 104 0.77 2.38 1.96
N PRO A 105 0.19 3.40 1.30
CA PRO A 105 0.39 4.79 1.69
C PRO A 105 -0.13 5.05 3.11
N LEU A 106 0.59 5.87 3.88
CA LEU A 106 0.23 6.23 5.26
C LEU A 106 -1.20 6.75 5.38
N TYR A 107 -1.67 7.49 4.38
CA TYR A 107 -3.06 7.95 4.31
C TYR A 107 -4.06 6.79 4.41
N LEU A 108 -3.87 5.71 3.63
CA LEU A 108 -4.69 4.51 3.73
C LEU A 108 -4.44 3.80 5.08
N GLY A 109 -3.20 3.77 5.56
CA GLY A 109 -2.86 3.22 6.88
C GLY A 109 -3.68 3.82 8.03
N GLN A 110 -3.95 5.13 7.99
CA GLN A 110 -4.79 5.81 8.98
C GLN A 110 -6.26 5.35 8.92
N ILE A 111 -6.78 5.11 7.71
CA ILE A 111 -8.12 4.55 7.52
C ILE A 111 -8.17 3.14 8.09
N ILE A 112 -7.18 2.30 7.78
CA ILE A 112 -7.09 0.91 8.25
C ILE A 112 -7.18 0.85 9.78
N VAL A 113 -6.36 1.63 10.49
CA VAL A 113 -6.36 1.68 11.97
C VAL A 113 -7.73 2.10 12.54
N ALA A 114 -8.50 2.90 11.79
CA ALA A 114 -9.81 3.39 12.23
C ALA A 114 -10.99 2.44 11.90
N ILE A 115 -10.78 1.39 11.09
CA ILE A 115 -11.85 0.46 10.66
C ILE A 115 -12.63 -0.13 11.85
N PRO A 116 -12.01 -0.66 12.92
CA PRO A 116 -12.77 -1.20 14.06
C PRO A 116 -13.68 -0.15 14.70
N LYS A 117 -13.24 1.11 14.76
CA LYS A 117 -14.05 2.22 15.29
C LYS A 117 -15.21 2.56 14.36
N TYR A 118 -14.95 2.73 13.06
CA TYR A 118 -16.00 3.07 12.07
C TYR A 118 -17.06 1.99 11.91
N THR A 119 -16.68 0.74 12.13
CA THR A 119 -17.57 -0.42 12.00
C THR A 119 -18.21 -0.82 13.32
N LYS A 120 -17.95 -0.08 14.41
CA LYS A 120 -18.42 -0.40 15.78
C LYS A 120 -18.01 -1.82 16.21
N GLY A 121 -16.80 -2.23 15.85
CA GLY A 121 -16.21 -3.52 16.19
C GLY A 121 -16.64 -4.69 15.29
N LYS A 122 -17.50 -4.47 14.28
CA LYS A 122 -17.93 -5.55 13.38
C LYS A 122 -16.80 -6.11 12.52
N LEU A 123 -15.87 -5.26 12.11
CA LEU A 123 -14.68 -5.64 11.38
C LEU A 123 -13.47 -5.43 12.30
N ALA A 124 -13.05 -6.50 12.96
CA ALA A 124 -11.91 -6.49 13.85
C ALA A 124 -10.61 -6.62 13.04
N LEU A 125 -9.67 -5.72 13.27
CA LEU A 125 -8.30 -5.85 12.78
C LEU A 125 -7.36 -5.02 13.64
N VAL A 126 -6.13 -5.50 13.78
CA VAL A 126 -5.05 -4.80 14.48
C VAL A 126 -3.79 -4.89 13.62
N PRO A 127 -3.25 -3.76 13.14
CA PRO A 127 -1.96 -3.76 12.44
C PRO A 127 -0.85 -4.23 13.37
N LYS A 128 -0.06 -5.23 12.93
CA LYS A 128 1.03 -5.82 13.70
C LYS A 128 2.39 -5.55 13.06
N ASN A 129 3.45 -5.71 13.86
CA ASN A 129 4.80 -5.90 13.36
C ASN A 129 5.01 -7.35 12.90
N LYS A 130 6.23 -7.66 12.42
CA LYS A 130 6.56 -8.97 11.84
C LYS A 130 6.48 -10.10 12.87
N GLU A 131 6.66 -9.76 14.14
CA GLU A 131 6.59 -10.65 15.31
C GLU A 131 5.14 -10.87 15.78
N GLY A 132 4.17 -10.22 15.14
CA GLY A 132 2.74 -10.35 15.47
C GLY A 132 2.27 -9.46 16.63
N GLN A 133 3.11 -8.55 17.11
CA GLN A 133 2.74 -7.61 18.16
C GLN A 133 2.05 -6.38 17.56
N PRO A 134 1.02 -5.82 18.20
CA PRO A 134 0.38 -4.59 17.72
C PRO A 134 1.40 -3.46 17.54
N LEU A 135 1.32 -2.76 16.39
CA LEU A 135 2.18 -1.61 16.12
C LEU A 135 1.92 -0.51 17.16
N ALA A 136 2.99 -0.01 17.78
CA ALA A 136 2.92 1.01 18.82
C ALA A 136 2.94 2.44 18.26
N SER A 137 3.46 2.64 17.04
CA SER A 137 3.56 3.97 16.42
C SER A 137 3.59 3.91 14.90
N LYS A 138 3.35 5.06 14.26
CA LYS A 138 3.53 5.21 12.79
C LYS A 138 4.99 5.03 12.36
N VAL A 139 5.94 5.36 13.24
CA VAL A 139 7.39 5.24 12.97
C VAL A 139 7.78 3.77 12.85
N GLU A 140 7.25 2.91 13.72
CA GLU A 140 7.48 1.45 13.66
C GLU A 140 6.92 0.84 12.37
N ALA A 141 5.89 1.45 11.80
CA ALA A 141 5.28 1.01 10.55
C ALA A 141 6.02 1.49 9.29
N LEU A 142 7.01 2.39 9.40
CA LEU A 142 7.70 2.93 8.22
C LEU A 142 8.42 1.83 7.45
N ASP A 143 8.25 1.82 6.12
CA ASP A 143 9.03 0.93 5.26
C ASP A 143 10.44 1.50 5.06
N ALA A 144 11.45 0.65 5.23
CA ALA A 144 12.84 1.06 5.13
C ALA A 144 13.24 1.26 3.65
N PRO A 145 14.02 2.30 3.31
CA PRO A 145 14.48 2.51 1.93
C PRO A 145 15.22 1.30 1.39
N ARG A 146 14.86 0.87 0.17
CA ARG A 146 15.70 -0.08 -0.58
C ARG A 146 17.06 0.53 -0.84
N GLU A 147 18.12 -0.28 -0.81
CA GLU A 147 19.47 0.16 -1.23
C GLU A 147 19.36 0.76 -2.64
N ASN A 148 19.82 2.00 -2.81
CA ASN A 148 19.68 2.83 -4.02
C ASN A 148 18.29 3.45 -4.33
N SER A 149 17.43 3.71 -3.34
CA SER A 149 16.20 4.52 -3.54
C SER A 149 16.43 5.96 -4.06
N GLY A 150 17.68 6.35 -4.35
CA GLY A 150 18.00 7.60 -5.04
C GLY A 150 17.31 8.80 -4.42
N TYR A 151 17.27 8.86 -3.08
CA TYR A 151 16.63 9.91 -2.28
C TYR A 151 16.84 11.25 -2.99
N LEU A 152 15.82 11.70 -3.72
CA LEU A 152 15.92 12.85 -4.62
C LEU A 152 15.94 14.17 -3.83
N LEU A 153 15.72 14.07 -2.53
CA LEU A 153 15.94 15.14 -1.59
C LEU A 153 17.41 15.09 -1.15
N PRO A 154 18.08 16.24 -0.98
CA PRO A 154 19.43 16.25 -0.48
C PRO A 154 19.48 15.54 0.89
N PRO A 155 20.56 14.80 1.21
CA PRO A 155 20.75 14.27 2.54
C PRO A 155 20.57 15.39 3.57
N PRO A 156 20.05 15.07 4.78
CA PRO A 156 19.91 16.07 5.85
C PRO A 156 21.22 16.86 5.99
N GLY A 157 21.16 18.17 5.74
CA GLY A 157 22.31 19.08 5.80
C GLY A 157 22.77 19.72 4.48
N ARG A 158 22.15 19.44 3.32
CA ARG A 158 22.43 20.15 2.05
C ARG A 158 21.36 21.14 1.59
N VAL A 159 20.21 21.19 2.26
CA VAL A 159 19.17 22.21 2.04
C VAL A 159 19.33 23.31 3.09
N ASP A 160 19.02 24.55 2.73
CA ASP A 160 18.97 25.69 3.66
C ASP A 160 18.23 25.28 4.94
N ARG A 161 18.92 25.40 6.08
CA ARG A 161 18.44 24.99 7.41
C ARG A 161 17.15 25.72 7.82
N ASN A 162 16.83 26.85 7.17
CA ASN A 162 15.61 27.60 7.42
C ASN A 162 14.38 27.07 6.67
N SER A 163 14.55 26.11 5.75
CA SER A 163 13.47 25.58 4.90
C SER A 163 13.11 24.12 5.19
N VAL A 164 13.78 23.46 6.14
CA VAL A 164 13.54 22.05 6.47
C VAL A 164 13.16 21.92 7.95
N ALA A 165 11.93 21.46 8.21
CA ALA A 165 11.53 21.02 9.54
C ALA A 165 12.26 19.71 9.86
N THR A 166 13.39 19.79 10.57
CA THR A 166 14.19 18.61 10.93
C THR A 166 13.57 17.87 12.13
N GLY A 167 13.24 16.59 11.96
CA GLY A 167 13.20 15.65 13.07
C GLY A 167 14.63 15.33 13.53
N ALA A 168 14.90 15.46 14.83
CA ALA A 168 16.24 15.29 15.40
C ALA A 168 16.52 13.82 15.81
N GLY A 169 17.68 13.27 15.46
CA GLY A 169 18.18 12.00 16.01
C GLY A 169 19.26 11.29 15.18
N LYS A 170 20.13 10.52 15.84
CA LYS A 170 21.18 9.67 15.23
C LYS A 170 20.63 8.44 14.48
N ASP A 171 19.35 8.16 14.66
CA ASP A 171 18.52 7.20 13.92
C ASP A 171 17.48 7.98 13.11
N ALA A 172 17.91 8.77 12.14
CA ALA A 172 17.00 9.46 11.24
C ALA A 172 16.21 8.40 10.46
N SER A 173 15.04 8.03 10.97
CA SER A 173 14.12 7.09 10.32
C SER A 173 13.94 7.58 8.90
N ARG A 174 14.27 6.74 7.93
CA ARG A 174 14.14 7.09 6.53
C ARG A 174 12.81 6.51 6.06
N GLU A 175 12.03 7.34 5.39
CA GLU A 175 10.76 6.94 4.80
C GLU A 175 10.86 6.95 3.27
N ILE A 176 10.12 6.06 2.62
CA ILE A 176 9.94 6.07 1.16
C ILE A 176 8.61 6.75 0.87
N LYS A 177 8.60 7.78 0.01
CA LYS A 177 7.35 8.36 -0.48
C LYS A 177 6.70 7.45 -1.52
N GLU A 178 5.38 7.42 -1.57
CA GLU A 178 4.63 6.65 -2.59
C GLU A 178 5.08 6.98 -4.01
N TRP A 179 5.16 8.27 -4.37
CA TRP A 179 5.65 8.70 -5.68
C TRP A 179 7.10 8.26 -5.95
N GLN A 180 7.94 8.18 -4.91
CA GLN A 180 9.32 7.73 -5.04
C GLN A 180 9.39 6.22 -5.32
N ALA A 181 8.57 5.43 -4.63
CA ALA A 181 8.46 4.00 -4.89
C ALA A 181 7.94 3.71 -6.32
N MET A 182 6.99 4.53 -6.80
CA MET A 182 6.52 4.45 -8.19
C MET A 182 7.65 4.77 -9.19
N MET A 183 8.43 5.83 -8.94
CA MET A 183 9.59 6.19 -9.76
C MET A 183 10.64 5.07 -9.78
N ASP A 184 10.97 4.51 -8.63
CA ASP A 184 11.93 3.40 -8.52
C ASP A 184 11.44 2.16 -9.29
N HIS A 185 10.15 1.85 -9.21
CA HIS A 185 9.56 0.79 -10.01
C HIS A 185 9.65 1.07 -11.51
N LEU A 186 9.25 2.26 -11.97
CA LEU A 186 9.32 2.63 -13.39
C LEU A 186 10.75 2.59 -13.94
N ARG A 187 11.75 2.97 -13.12
CA ARG A 187 13.18 2.89 -13.47
C ARG A 187 13.69 1.46 -13.57
N SER A 188 13.09 0.53 -12.85
CA SER A 188 13.45 -0.90 -12.87
C SER A 188 12.85 -1.66 -14.06
N LEU A 189 11.93 -1.04 -14.81
CA LEU A 189 11.30 -1.69 -15.97
C LEU A 189 12.33 -2.02 -17.06
N PRO A 190 12.11 -3.09 -17.83
CA PRO A 190 13.05 -3.51 -18.86
C PRO A 190 13.20 -2.43 -19.94
N VAL A 191 14.43 -2.26 -20.41
CA VAL A 191 14.78 -1.37 -21.52
C VAL A 191 15.17 -2.22 -22.73
N LYS A 192 14.63 -1.91 -23.91
CA LYS A 192 14.92 -2.66 -25.14
C LYS A 192 16.37 -2.45 -25.60
N ASN A 193 16.84 -1.21 -25.63
CA ASN A 193 18.23 -0.87 -25.95
C ASN A 193 18.89 -0.07 -24.82
N LYS A 194 20.18 -0.32 -24.58
CA LYS A 194 20.96 0.42 -23.57
C LYS A 194 20.94 1.93 -23.89
N GLY A 195 20.46 2.74 -22.94
CA GLY A 195 20.35 4.19 -23.09
C GLY A 195 18.95 4.70 -23.47
N GLU A 196 18.01 3.82 -23.77
CA GLU A 196 16.60 4.19 -23.95
C GLU A 196 15.86 4.30 -22.60
N LEU A 197 14.70 4.96 -22.63
CA LEU A 197 13.80 4.98 -21.49
C LEU A 197 13.07 3.64 -21.36
N PRO A 198 12.79 3.18 -20.13
CA PRO A 198 11.96 1.99 -19.92
C PRO A 198 10.56 2.18 -20.53
N VAL A 199 10.02 1.09 -21.09
CA VAL A 199 8.67 1.06 -21.66
C VAL A 199 7.77 0.26 -20.73
N ILE A 200 6.59 0.80 -20.40
CA ILE A 200 5.60 0.06 -19.61
C ILE A 200 5.12 -1.14 -20.46
N PRO A 201 5.26 -2.37 -19.98
CA PRO A 201 4.73 -3.53 -20.67
C PRO A 201 3.20 -3.44 -20.70
N VAL A 202 2.63 -3.60 -21.90
CA VAL A 202 1.17 -3.62 -22.16
C VAL A 202 0.71 -5.03 -22.57
N ASP A 203 1.37 -6.04 -22.01
CA ASP A 203 0.99 -7.44 -22.20
C ASP A 203 -0.17 -7.85 -21.27
N GLU A 204 -0.48 -9.14 -21.23
CA GLU A 204 -1.59 -9.69 -20.45
C GLU A 204 -1.53 -9.32 -18.95
N ARG A 205 -0.34 -9.04 -18.40
CA ARG A 205 -0.17 -8.59 -17.00
C ARG A 205 -0.86 -7.25 -16.75
N ALA A 206 -0.89 -6.37 -17.75
CA ALA A 206 -1.53 -5.06 -17.65
C ALA A 206 -3.07 -5.15 -17.65
N ALA A 207 -3.62 -6.23 -18.24
CA ALA A 207 -5.05 -6.50 -18.29
C ALA A 207 -5.55 -7.40 -17.15
N GLU A 208 -4.67 -7.80 -16.23
CA GLU A 208 -5.00 -8.71 -15.14
C GLU A 208 -6.07 -8.13 -14.20
N ILE A 209 -7.17 -8.87 -14.06
CA ILE A 209 -8.26 -8.55 -13.13
C ILE A 209 -7.92 -9.10 -11.75
N ARG A 210 -7.68 -8.21 -10.79
CA ARG A 210 -7.35 -8.57 -9.39
C ARG A 210 -8.52 -8.45 -8.41
N ALA A 211 -9.58 -7.76 -8.81
CA ALA A 211 -10.84 -7.71 -8.08
C ALA A 211 -11.90 -8.45 -8.90
N ILE A 212 -12.18 -9.70 -8.55
CA ILE A 212 -13.02 -10.60 -9.33
C ILE A 212 -14.42 -10.59 -8.72
N LYS A 213 -15.37 -9.94 -9.38
CA LYS A 213 -16.77 -10.02 -9.00
C LYS A 213 -17.28 -11.44 -9.30
N ALA A 214 -17.81 -12.10 -8.27
CA ALA A 214 -18.54 -13.36 -8.37
C ALA A 214 -20.04 -13.04 -8.23
N GLY A 215 -20.88 -13.69 -9.03
CA GLY A 215 -22.32 -13.38 -9.10
C GLY A 215 -22.64 -12.36 -10.19
#